data_AF-A0A7V3F7E0-F1
#
_entry.id   AF-A0A7V3F7E0-F1
#
_cell.length_a   1.000
_cell.length_b   1.000
_cell.length_c   1.000
_cell.angle_alpha   90.00
_cell.angle_beta   90.00
_cell.angle_gamma   90.00
#
_symmetry.space_group_name_H-M   'P 1'
#
loop_
_entity.id
_entity.type
_entity.pdbx_description
1 polymer ?
#
loop_
_entity_poly.entity_id
_entity_poly.type
_entity_poly.pdbx_seq_one_letter_code
_entity_poly.pdbx_strand_id
1 'polypeptide(L)'
;MDIGNTRIACGAICFALQYRYLDGGAPHTQGAGGRGGGDADQGVCIQVVGDVGGKETELLRFDCFDNHPHYHYGPENGNVRIMLDPTVTGNPLRWTLTQLRSKLPAMLARAGYAELATQIDPYLLTQKLAEVEAKACEMALKERNTVRHNRGTEVIEAGNIRFGLEMRTVGQDGGIAIHVLGDVAKQEVELLAFDCFRINPHYHYGPMAKNERIFWDTTLVPDAFRWTIDQFKCGKLAAMLERAGYPTIAAALDEALIAAKLPEVEARAQEMLQLSRR
;
A
#
# COMPACT_ATOMS: atom_id res chain seq x y z
N MET A 1 -15.73 10.52 -0.61
CA MET A 1 -15.18 9.22 -1.04
C MET A 1 -16.35 8.42 -1.53
N ASP A 2 -16.20 7.64 -2.59
CA ASP A 2 -17.30 6.85 -3.11
C ASP A 2 -17.62 5.66 -2.20
N ILE A 3 -18.90 5.29 -2.13
CA ILE A 3 -19.35 4.13 -1.39
C ILE A 3 -19.01 2.86 -2.17
N GLY A 4 -18.52 1.84 -1.47
CA GLY A 4 -18.09 0.58 -2.07
C GLY A 4 -19.22 -0.16 -2.79
N ASN A 5 -18.88 -0.79 -3.91
CA ASN A 5 -19.83 -1.45 -4.79
C ASN A 5 -20.30 -2.82 -4.29
N THR A 6 -19.55 -3.46 -3.38
CA THR A 6 -19.98 -4.73 -2.77
C THR A 6 -20.87 -4.42 -1.57
N ARG A 7 -22.18 -4.69 -1.68
CA ARG A 7 -23.17 -4.26 -0.69
C ARG A 7 -23.84 -5.44 0.00
N ILE A 8 -23.94 -5.37 1.33
CA ILE A 8 -24.59 -6.38 2.18
C ILE A 8 -25.60 -5.66 3.08
N ALA A 9 -26.88 -5.80 2.76
CA ALA A 9 -27.96 -5.20 3.53
C ALA A 9 -28.10 -5.84 4.92
N CYS A 10 -28.34 -5.01 5.93
CA CYS A 10 -28.46 -5.40 7.33
C CYS A 10 -29.51 -4.52 8.04
N GLY A 11 -30.78 -4.70 7.67
CA GLY A 11 -31.90 -3.95 8.25
C GLY A 11 -31.82 -2.46 7.88
N ALA A 12 -31.76 -1.58 8.88
CA ALA A 12 -31.70 -0.13 8.71
C ALA A 12 -30.35 0.39 8.15
N ILE A 13 -29.35 -0.47 8.04
CA ILE A 13 -28.03 -0.14 7.50
C ILE A 13 -27.62 -1.10 6.38
N CYS A 14 -26.57 -0.74 5.66
CA CYS A 14 -25.91 -1.59 4.69
C CYS A 14 -24.39 -1.53 4.93
N PHE A 15 -23.72 -2.67 4.84
CA PHE A 15 -22.27 -2.71 4.75
C PHE A 15 -21.87 -2.57 3.28
N ALA A 16 -21.01 -1.60 2.98
CA ALA A 16 -20.42 -1.42 1.66
C ALA A 16 -18.91 -1.67 1.73
N LEU A 17 -18.39 -2.51 0.84
CA LEU A 17 -17.00 -2.92 0.82
C LEU A 17 -16.36 -2.55 -0.51
N GLN A 18 -15.08 -2.18 -0.44
CA GLN A 18 -14.22 -1.97 -1.60
C GLN A 18 -12.76 -2.18 -1.21
N TYR A 19 -11.95 -2.73 -2.11
CA TYR A 19 -10.51 -2.68 -1.97
C TYR A 19 -10.00 -1.32 -2.40
N ARG A 20 -9.02 -0.80 -1.67
CA ARG A 20 -8.39 0.48 -1.99
C ARG A 20 -6.91 0.30 -2.20
N TYR A 21 -6.43 0.98 -3.23
CA TYR A 21 -5.02 1.17 -3.49
C TYR A 21 -4.73 2.68 -3.49
N LEU A 22 -3.88 3.11 -2.57
CA LEU A 22 -3.34 4.46 -2.46
C LEU A 22 -1.88 4.40 -2.89
N ASP A 23 -1.51 5.19 -3.88
CA ASP A 23 -0.21 5.03 -4.53
C ASP A 23 0.80 6.12 -4.18
N GLY A 24 0.66 6.71 -2.99
CA GLY A 24 1.61 7.69 -2.49
C GLY A 24 1.45 9.09 -3.11
N GLY A 25 0.36 9.34 -3.84
CA GLY A 25 0.05 10.66 -4.40
C GLY A 25 0.77 10.96 -5.71
N ALA A 26 0.93 9.96 -6.59
CA ALA A 26 1.47 10.18 -7.92
C ALA A 26 0.65 11.26 -8.67
N PRO A 27 1.30 12.23 -9.34
CA PRO A 27 0.60 13.16 -10.21
C PRO A 27 0.21 12.45 -11.50
N HIS A 28 -0.91 11.71 -11.47
CA HIS A 28 -1.43 10.96 -12.64
C HIS A 28 -1.82 11.84 -13.83
N THR A 29 -1.81 13.16 -13.66
CA THR A 29 -2.08 14.15 -14.70
C THR A 29 -1.16 15.36 -14.54
N GLN A 30 -0.33 15.64 -15.55
CA GLN A 30 0.37 16.93 -15.63
C GLN A 30 -0.66 18.07 -15.66
N GLY A 31 -0.54 19.04 -14.76
CA GLY A 31 -1.33 20.27 -14.77
C GLY A 31 -2.71 20.21 -14.09
N ALA A 32 -3.17 19.05 -13.62
CA ALA A 32 -4.27 18.97 -12.67
C ALA A 32 -3.69 18.49 -11.34
N GLY A 33 -3.51 19.43 -10.41
CA GLY A 33 -3.17 19.09 -9.03
C GLY A 33 -4.24 18.18 -8.45
N GLY A 34 -4.09 16.86 -8.64
CA GLY A 34 -4.66 15.89 -7.72
C GLY A 34 -4.16 16.26 -6.33
N ARG A 35 -4.98 16.02 -5.30
CA ARG A 35 -4.55 16.18 -3.91
C ARG A 35 -3.51 15.09 -3.62
N GLY A 36 -2.28 15.26 -4.13
CA GLY A 36 -1.14 14.49 -3.67
C GLY A 36 -1.01 14.60 -2.15
N GLY A 37 -0.28 13.67 -1.53
CA GLY A 37 0.01 13.72 -0.10
C GLY A 37 -0.73 12.72 0.80
N GLY A 38 -1.23 11.61 0.24
CA GLY A 38 -1.58 10.44 1.05
C GLY A 38 -0.42 9.43 1.05
N ASP A 39 -0.13 8.80 2.19
CA ASP A 39 0.83 7.71 2.25
C ASP A 39 0.39 6.55 1.33
N ALA A 40 1.36 5.95 0.64
CA ALA A 40 1.10 4.76 -0.15
C ALA A 40 0.64 3.62 0.76
N ASP A 41 -0.50 3.02 0.42
CA ASP A 41 -1.13 2.02 1.24
C ASP A 41 -2.18 1.23 0.47
N GLN A 42 -2.62 0.11 1.01
CA GLN A 42 -3.72 -0.63 0.43
C GLN A 42 -4.43 -1.49 1.45
N GLY A 43 -5.67 -1.86 1.13
CA GLY A 43 -6.45 -2.77 1.95
C GLY A 43 -7.94 -2.66 1.74
N VAL A 44 -8.68 -3.46 2.50
CA VAL A 44 -10.14 -3.46 2.45
C VAL A 44 -10.69 -2.26 3.23
N CYS A 45 -11.57 -1.51 2.59
CA CYS A 45 -12.40 -0.51 3.24
C CYS A 45 -13.78 -1.13 3.53
N ILE A 46 -14.22 -1.03 4.78
CA ILE A 46 -15.58 -1.39 5.19
C ILE A 46 -16.30 -0.11 5.62
N GLN A 47 -17.39 0.20 4.93
CA GLN A 47 -18.24 1.35 5.19
C GLN A 47 -19.56 0.84 5.77
N VAL A 48 -20.07 1.53 6.78
CA VAL A 48 -21.44 1.37 7.26
C VAL A 48 -22.23 2.55 6.73
N VAL A 49 -23.23 2.27 5.91
CA VAL A 49 -24.09 3.29 5.31
C VAL A 49 -25.53 3.11 5.75
N GLY A 50 -26.28 4.20 5.79
CA GLY A 50 -27.72 4.18 6.08
C GLY A 50 -28.42 5.38 5.48
N ASP A 51 -29.75 5.36 5.52
CA ASP A 51 -30.56 6.51 5.14
C ASP A 51 -30.62 7.51 6.30
N VAL A 52 -30.21 8.76 6.03
CA VAL A 52 -30.34 9.87 6.96
C VAL A 52 -31.10 10.98 6.23
N GLY A 53 -32.39 11.11 6.52
CA GLY A 53 -33.25 12.14 5.93
C GLY A 53 -33.48 11.96 4.42
N GLY A 54 -33.59 10.71 3.94
CA GLY A 54 -33.80 10.38 2.53
C GLY A 54 -32.51 10.36 1.71
N LYS A 55 -31.35 10.48 2.35
CA LYS A 55 -30.03 10.48 1.72
C LYS A 55 -29.19 9.32 2.24
N GLU A 56 -28.66 8.52 1.32
CA GLU A 56 -27.61 7.55 1.63
C GLU A 56 -26.37 8.27 2.18
N THR A 57 -26.00 7.93 3.41
CA THR A 57 -24.96 8.61 4.17
C THR A 57 -23.95 7.61 4.70
N GLU A 58 -22.66 7.91 4.56
CA GLU A 58 -21.59 7.15 5.18
C GLU A 58 -21.54 7.44 6.69
N LEU A 59 -21.96 6.45 7.51
CA LEU A 59 -22.08 6.58 8.96
C LEU A 59 -20.76 6.30 9.68
N LEU A 60 -20.07 5.25 9.25
CA LEU A 60 -18.76 4.82 9.76
C LEU A 60 -17.92 4.31 8.59
N ARG A 61 -16.60 4.44 8.69
CA ARG A 61 -15.64 3.86 7.74
C ARG A 61 -14.46 3.24 8.46
N PHE A 62 -14.04 2.07 8.03
CA PHE A 62 -12.87 1.37 8.52
C PHE A 62 -11.95 1.08 7.34
N ASP A 63 -10.84 1.79 7.28
CA ASP A 63 -9.77 1.57 6.31
C ASP A 63 -8.79 0.56 6.91
N CYS A 64 -8.99 -0.72 6.59
CA CYS A 64 -8.19 -1.84 7.08
C CYS A 64 -6.91 -2.00 6.26
N PHE A 65 -6.09 -0.96 6.25
CA PHE A 65 -4.89 -0.87 5.43
C PHE A 65 -3.68 -1.58 6.04
N ASP A 66 -2.71 -1.92 5.18
CA ASP A 66 -1.49 -2.64 5.54
C ASP A 66 -0.58 -1.78 6.45
N ASN A 67 -0.49 -0.46 6.23
CA ASN A 67 0.46 0.40 6.95
C ASN A 67 -0.19 1.37 7.94
N HIS A 68 -1.27 2.03 7.52
CA HIS A 68 -1.94 3.07 8.31
C HIS A 68 -3.40 2.70 8.55
N PRO A 69 -3.70 1.56 9.20
CA PRO A 69 -5.06 1.18 9.48
C PRO A 69 -5.73 2.22 10.39
N HIS A 70 -6.96 2.61 10.05
CA HIS A 70 -7.68 3.64 10.78
C HIS A 70 -9.18 3.55 10.53
N TYR A 71 -9.96 4.29 11.33
CA TYR A 71 -11.41 4.36 11.16
C TYR A 71 -11.93 5.77 11.41
N HIS A 72 -13.14 6.03 10.93
CA HIS A 72 -13.79 7.33 10.97
C HIS A 72 -15.18 7.21 11.59
N TYR A 73 -15.50 8.09 12.53
CA TYR A 73 -16.89 8.34 12.94
C TYR A 73 -17.47 9.46 12.09
N GLY A 74 -18.63 9.20 11.49
CA GLY A 74 -19.33 10.16 10.65
C GLY A 74 -18.44 10.77 9.56
N PRO A 75 -17.98 10.01 8.55
CA PRO A 75 -17.23 10.59 7.42
C PRO A 75 -17.92 11.81 6.77
N GLU A 76 -19.25 11.82 6.75
CA GLU A 76 -20.08 12.94 6.31
C GLU A 76 -20.61 13.83 7.45
N ASN A 77 -20.22 13.54 8.69
CA ASN A 77 -20.63 14.23 9.92
C ASN A 77 -19.44 14.45 10.87
N GLY A 78 -18.59 15.42 10.54
CA GLY A 78 -17.42 15.81 11.34
C GLY A 78 -16.14 15.02 11.06
N ASN A 79 -16.24 13.84 10.44
CA ASN A 79 -15.12 13.03 9.95
C ASN A 79 -14.01 12.80 10.98
N VAL A 80 -14.40 12.32 12.17
CA VAL A 80 -13.45 12.09 13.26
C VAL A 80 -12.63 10.84 12.95
N ARG A 81 -11.39 11.04 12.51
CA ARG A 81 -10.43 9.98 12.18
C ARG A 81 -9.65 9.52 13.41
N ILE A 82 -9.61 8.20 13.64
CA ILE A 82 -8.84 7.55 14.70
C ILE A 82 -7.89 6.53 14.08
N MET A 83 -6.59 6.68 14.36
CA MET A 83 -5.57 5.73 13.92
C MET A 83 -5.58 4.47 14.79
N LEU A 84 -5.36 3.31 14.18
CA LEU A 84 -5.06 2.09 14.89
C LEU A 84 -3.55 1.95 15.03
N ASP A 85 -3.10 1.51 16.20
CA ASP A 85 -1.69 1.16 16.40
C ASP A 85 -1.44 -0.21 15.75
N PRO A 86 -0.69 -0.28 14.63
CA PRO A 86 -0.46 -1.53 13.92
C PRO A 86 0.35 -2.54 14.76
N THR A 87 1.11 -2.09 15.76
CA THR A 87 1.93 -2.96 16.61
C THR A 87 1.06 -3.86 17.50
N VAL A 88 -0.07 -3.34 18.01
CA VAL A 88 -0.93 -4.07 18.96
C VAL A 88 -2.29 -4.48 18.39
N THR A 89 -2.71 -3.88 17.27
CA THR A 89 -4.00 -4.19 16.63
C THR A 89 -4.00 -5.57 15.97
N GLY A 90 -2.83 -6.07 15.54
CA GLY A 90 -2.73 -7.28 14.75
C GLY A 90 -3.35 -7.09 13.36
N ASN A 91 -4.20 -8.02 12.91
CA ASN A 91 -4.89 -7.90 11.63
C ASN A 91 -6.05 -6.86 11.73
N PRO A 92 -5.98 -5.72 11.03
CA PRO A 92 -6.96 -4.63 11.19
C PRO A 92 -8.36 -5.01 10.69
N LEU A 93 -8.47 -5.91 9.71
CA LEU A 93 -9.75 -6.42 9.23
C LEU A 93 -10.44 -7.27 10.31
N ARG A 94 -9.72 -8.21 10.91
CA ARG A 94 -10.23 -9.03 12.03
C ARG A 94 -10.62 -8.15 13.22
N TRP A 95 -9.79 -7.17 13.56
CA TRP A 95 -10.07 -6.21 14.64
C TRP A 95 -11.37 -5.45 14.37
N THR A 96 -11.52 -4.91 13.15
CA THR A 96 -12.72 -4.17 12.73
C THR A 96 -13.98 -5.00 12.85
N LEU A 97 -13.98 -6.23 12.33
CA LEU A 97 -15.13 -7.13 12.42
C LEU A 97 -15.49 -7.46 13.88
N THR A 98 -14.50 -7.57 14.76
CA THR A 98 -14.70 -7.78 16.20
C THR A 98 -15.39 -6.58 16.85
N GLN A 99 -14.98 -5.36 16.50
CA GLN A 99 -15.62 -4.15 17.01
C GLN A 99 -17.06 -4.02 16.47
N LEU A 100 -17.27 -4.23 15.17
CA LEU A 100 -18.60 -4.15 14.57
C LEU A 100 -19.60 -5.12 15.20
N ARG A 101 -19.17 -6.35 15.53
CA ARG A 101 -20.03 -7.35 16.18
C ARG A 101 -20.56 -6.91 17.54
N SER A 102 -19.76 -6.17 18.30
CA SER A 102 -20.03 -5.93 19.73
C SER A 102 -20.31 -4.46 20.07
N LYS A 103 -19.91 -3.53 19.20
CA LYS A 103 -19.93 -2.08 19.47
C LYS A 103 -20.66 -1.27 18.42
N LEU A 104 -21.15 -1.85 17.32
CA LEU A 104 -21.75 -1.08 16.23
C LEU A 104 -22.85 -0.09 16.69
N PRO A 105 -23.87 -0.47 17.49
CA PRO A 105 -24.87 0.49 17.97
C PRO A 105 -24.25 1.66 18.75
N ALA A 106 -23.30 1.38 19.65
CA ALA A 106 -22.61 2.42 20.42
C ALA A 106 -21.76 3.34 19.53
N MET A 107 -21.14 2.77 18.48
CA MET A 107 -20.38 3.54 17.51
C MET A 107 -21.26 4.45 16.66
N LEU A 108 -22.42 3.97 16.23
CA LEU A 108 -23.41 4.78 15.50
C LEU A 108 -23.94 5.92 16.37
N ALA A 109 -24.29 5.66 17.63
CA ALA A 109 -24.72 6.70 18.57
C ALA A 109 -23.62 7.76 18.76
N ARG A 110 -22.36 7.35 18.91
CA ARG A 110 -21.22 8.26 19.01
C ARG A 110 -21.01 9.09 17.74
N ALA A 111 -21.28 8.54 16.56
CA ALA A 111 -21.23 9.26 15.29
C ALA A 111 -22.42 10.22 15.06
N GLY A 112 -23.35 10.33 16.01
CA GLY A 112 -24.52 11.19 15.90
C GLY A 112 -25.77 10.52 15.31
N TYR A 113 -25.75 9.19 15.14
CA TYR A 113 -26.83 8.41 14.52
C TYR A 113 -27.56 7.53 15.55
N ALA A 114 -27.94 8.11 16.69
CA ALA A 114 -28.56 7.36 17.80
C ALA A 114 -29.90 6.71 17.39
N GLU A 115 -30.70 7.36 16.54
CA GLU A 115 -31.97 6.80 16.04
C GLU A 115 -31.77 5.58 15.13
N LEU A 116 -30.72 5.54 14.32
CA LEU A 116 -30.38 4.35 13.54
C LEU A 116 -29.81 3.25 14.43
N ALA A 117 -29.08 3.61 15.50
CA ALA A 117 -28.51 2.66 16.43
C ALA A 117 -29.57 1.80 17.15
N THR A 118 -30.75 2.37 17.45
CA THR A 118 -31.85 1.63 18.09
C THR A 118 -32.56 0.65 17.16
N GLN A 119 -32.34 0.78 15.84
CA GLN A 119 -32.95 -0.08 14.82
C GLN A 119 -32.07 -1.28 14.46
N ILE A 120 -30.88 -1.40 15.05
CA ILE A 120 -29.96 -2.51 14.80
C ILE A 120 -30.49 -3.79 15.48
N ASP A 121 -30.92 -4.75 14.67
CA ASP A 121 -31.22 -6.11 15.12
C ASP A 121 -29.89 -6.87 15.37
N PRO A 122 -29.58 -7.27 16.62
CA PRO A 122 -28.33 -7.95 16.95
C PRO A 122 -28.20 -9.34 16.32
N TYR A 123 -29.31 -10.04 16.07
CA TYR A 123 -29.30 -11.36 15.45
C TYR A 123 -28.99 -11.25 13.95
N LEU A 124 -29.71 -10.36 13.25
CA LEU A 124 -29.44 -10.07 11.85
C LEU A 124 -28.02 -9.54 11.65
N LEU A 125 -27.55 -8.65 12.54
CA LEU A 125 -26.19 -8.12 12.51
C LEU A 125 -25.15 -9.23 12.57
N THR A 126 -25.33 -10.19 13.48
CA THR A 126 -24.39 -11.31 13.65
C THR A 126 -24.32 -12.16 12.37
N GLN A 127 -25.46 -12.48 11.76
CA GLN A 127 -25.50 -13.23 10.50
C GLN A 127 -24.83 -12.47 9.36
N LYS A 128 -25.17 -11.18 9.20
CA LYS A 128 -24.65 -10.36 8.11
C LYS A 128 -23.17 -10.04 8.27
N LEU A 129 -22.66 -9.92 9.49
CA LEU A 129 -21.21 -9.76 9.70
C LEU A 129 -20.40 -11.02 9.36
N ALA A 130 -21.00 -12.22 9.39
CA ALA A 130 -20.33 -13.41 8.87
C ALA A 130 -20.19 -13.34 7.33
N GLU A 131 -21.22 -12.85 6.64
CA GLU A 131 -21.19 -12.60 5.19
C GLU A 131 -20.17 -11.50 4.83
N VAL A 132 -20.14 -10.41 5.60
CA VAL A 132 -19.15 -9.32 5.46
C VAL A 132 -17.73 -9.85 5.67
N GLU A 133 -17.50 -10.68 6.70
CA GLU A 133 -16.17 -11.26 6.95
C GLU A 133 -15.71 -12.13 5.78
N ALA A 134 -16.58 -13.00 5.26
CA ALA A 134 -16.25 -13.86 4.13
C ALA A 134 -15.87 -13.02 2.89
N LYS A 135 -16.67 -11.99 2.58
CA LYS A 135 -16.43 -11.11 1.44
C LYS A 135 -15.20 -10.22 1.60
N ALA A 136 -14.98 -9.67 2.80
CA ALA A 136 -13.80 -8.88 3.08
C ALA A 136 -12.52 -9.73 3.01
N CYS A 137 -12.53 -10.96 3.52
CA CYS A 137 -11.38 -11.87 3.42
C CYS A 137 -11.10 -12.27 1.96
N GLU A 138 -12.14 -12.59 1.19
CA GLU A 138 -12.02 -12.87 -0.24
C GLU A 138 -11.41 -11.68 -0.99
N MET A 139 -11.95 -10.48 -0.77
CA MET A 139 -11.49 -9.22 -1.35
C MET A 139 -10.04 -8.92 -0.98
N ALA A 140 -9.66 -9.07 0.30
CA ALA A 140 -8.30 -8.85 0.77
C ALA A 140 -7.27 -9.75 0.08
N LEU A 141 -7.67 -10.95 -0.38
CA LEU A 141 -6.78 -11.88 -1.08
C LEU A 141 -6.76 -11.63 -2.59
N LYS A 142 -7.93 -11.42 -3.21
CA LYS A 142 -8.06 -11.34 -4.67
C LYS A 142 -7.68 -9.97 -5.24
N GLU A 143 -7.93 -8.91 -4.50
CA GLU A 143 -7.77 -7.53 -4.99
C GLU A 143 -6.47 -6.89 -4.50
N ARG A 144 -5.64 -7.62 -3.74
CA ARG A 144 -4.33 -7.13 -3.31
C ARG A 144 -3.49 -6.80 -4.54
N ASN A 145 -3.03 -5.55 -4.59
CA ASN A 145 -2.21 -5.06 -5.67
C ASN A 145 -0.76 -5.41 -5.42
N THR A 146 -0.26 -6.44 -6.10
CA THR A 146 1.15 -6.80 -6.15
C THR A 146 1.68 -6.62 -7.56
N VAL A 147 2.95 -6.27 -7.69
CA VAL A 147 3.63 -6.17 -8.98
C VAL A 147 4.82 -7.12 -8.99
N ARG A 148 5.03 -7.79 -10.12
CA ARG A 148 6.22 -8.60 -10.38
C ARG A 148 6.96 -8.01 -11.57
N HIS A 149 8.16 -7.51 -11.35
CA HIS A 149 9.04 -7.13 -12.44
C HIS A 149 9.89 -8.30 -12.91
N ASN A 150 10.63 -8.07 -14.00
CA ASN A 150 11.71 -8.95 -14.38
C ASN A 150 12.87 -8.76 -13.41
N ARG A 151 13.71 -9.78 -13.23
CA ARG A 151 14.92 -9.70 -12.39
C ARG A 151 16.03 -8.82 -12.99
N GLY A 152 15.86 -8.31 -14.20
CA GLY A 152 16.87 -7.60 -14.98
C GLY A 152 17.72 -8.51 -15.87
N THR A 153 18.42 -7.89 -16.82
CA THR A 153 19.33 -8.56 -17.77
C THR A 153 20.73 -8.69 -17.20
N GLU A 154 21.16 -7.74 -16.38
CA GLU A 154 22.41 -7.77 -15.64
C GLU A 154 22.08 -8.00 -14.16
N VAL A 155 22.70 -9.00 -13.54
CA VAL A 155 22.47 -9.34 -12.13
C VAL A 155 23.80 -9.41 -11.40
N ILE A 156 23.92 -8.63 -10.33
CA ILE A 156 25.13 -8.51 -9.52
C ILE A 156 24.83 -9.05 -8.12
N GLU A 157 25.48 -10.15 -7.75
CA GLU A 157 25.37 -10.78 -6.43
C GLU A 157 26.07 -9.94 -5.36
N ALA A 158 25.41 -9.72 -4.24
CA ALA A 158 25.91 -8.96 -3.09
C ALA A 158 25.50 -9.61 -1.77
N GLY A 159 25.96 -10.85 -1.55
CA GLY A 159 25.68 -11.62 -0.34
C GLY A 159 24.33 -12.32 -0.40
N ASN A 160 23.44 -12.02 0.55
CA ASN A 160 22.09 -12.59 0.60
C ASN A 160 21.09 -11.86 -0.30
N ILE A 161 21.52 -10.80 -1.00
CA ILE A 161 20.74 -10.06 -2.00
C ILE A 161 21.47 -9.97 -3.34
N ARG A 162 20.72 -9.57 -4.37
CA ARG A 162 21.20 -9.26 -5.71
C ARG A 162 20.67 -7.92 -6.18
N PHE A 163 21.46 -7.22 -6.97
CA PHE A 163 21.00 -6.08 -7.76
C PHE A 163 20.75 -6.52 -9.20
N GLY A 164 19.49 -6.49 -9.62
CA GLY A 164 19.07 -6.68 -11.00
C GLY A 164 18.94 -5.35 -11.72
N LEU A 165 19.50 -5.21 -12.92
CA LEU A 165 19.42 -4.00 -13.73
C LEU A 165 18.63 -4.25 -15.00
N GLU A 166 17.72 -3.34 -15.32
CA GLU A 166 16.85 -3.44 -16.49
C GLU A 166 16.58 -2.06 -17.11
N MET A 167 16.78 -1.90 -18.41
CA MET A 167 16.22 -0.75 -19.12
C MET A 167 14.77 -1.04 -19.46
N ARG A 168 13.85 -0.26 -18.89
CA ARG A 168 12.40 -0.43 -19.07
C ARG A 168 11.81 0.68 -19.92
N THR A 169 10.82 0.33 -20.71
CA THR A 169 9.96 1.25 -21.45
C THR A 169 8.51 0.91 -21.14
N VAL A 170 7.75 1.86 -20.63
CA VAL A 170 6.33 1.71 -20.24
C VAL A 170 5.53 2.84 -20.85
N GLY A 171 4.83 2.56 -21.96
CA GLY A 171 4.14 3.58 -22.73
C GLY A 171 5.11 4.64 -23.25
N GLN A 172 4.91 5.90 -22.84
CA GLN A 172 5.80 7.02 -23.19
C GLN A 172 6.91 7.26 -22.16
N ASP A 173 6.91 6.52 -21.06
CA ASP A 173 7.89 6.62 -19.98
C ASP A 173 8.88 5.46 -20.01
N GLY A 174 9.89 5.53 -19.16
CA GLY A 174 10.89 4.48 -18.99
C GLY A 174 12.21 5.03 -18.49
N GLY A 175 13.14 4.14 -18.22
CA GLY A 175 14.43 4.45 -17.63
C GLY A 175 15.12 3.20 -17.13
N ILE A 176 16.22 3.38 -16.40
CA ILE A 176 16.87 2.29 -15.71
C ILE A 176 16.01 1.89 -14.49
N ALA A 177 15.78 0.60 -14.33
CA ALA A 177 15.21 0.02 -13.13
C ALA A 177 16.31 -0.75 -12.38
N ILE A 178 16.31 -0.60 -11.06
CA ILE A 178 17.18 -1.36 -10.15
C ILE A 178 16.29 -2.20 -9.24
N HIS A 179 16.41 -3.51 -9.38
CA HIS A 179 15.68 -4.51 -8.63
C HIS A 179 16.57 -5.03 -7.49
N VAL A 180 16.07 -5.03 -6.26
CA VAL A 180 16.75 -5.68 -5.13
C VAL A 180 16.08 -7.02 -4.90
N LEU A 181 16.78 -8.10 -5.18
CA LEU A 181 16.25 -9.47 -5.12
C LEU A 181 16.85 -10.20 -3.93
N GLY A 182 16.10 -11.14 -3.36
CA GLY A 182 16.61 -12.09 -2.37
C GLY A 182 15.73 -13.33 -2.30
N ASP A 183 16.14 -14.31 -1.49
CA ASP A 183 15.43 -15.59 -1.42
C ASP A 183 14.47 -15.65 -0.22
N VAL A 184 13.18 -15.82 -0.50
CA VAL A 184 12.14 -16.07 0.51
C VAL A 184 11.57 -17.46 0.26
N ALA A 185 11.61 -18.33 1.27
CA ALA A 185 11.17 -19.72 1.14
C ALA A 185 11.78 -20.46 -0.08
N LYS A 186 13.07 -20.20 -0.36
CA LYS A 186 13.84 -20.74 -1.51
C LYS A 186 13.34 -20.28 -2.89
N GLN A 187 12.54 -19.22 -2.94
CA GLN A 187 12.12 -18.58 -4.18
C GLN A 187 12.75 -17.20 -4.25
N GLU A 188 13.28 -16.84 -5.41
CA GLU A 188 13.75 -15.47 -5.65
C GLU A 188 12.53 -14.53 -5.68
N VAL A 189 12.57 -13.55 -4.80
CA VAL A 189 11.54 -12.53 -4.62
C VAL A 189 12.18 -11.17 -4.80
N GLU A 190 11.48 -10.30 -5.53
CA GLU A 190 11.81 -8.89 -5.64
C GLU A 190 11.39 -8.19 -4.33
N LEU A 191 12.38 -7.74 -3.58
CA LEU A 191 12.23 -7.15 -2.25
C LEU A 191 11.96 -5.65 -2.34
N LEU A 192 12.68 -4.97 -3.23
CA LEU A 192 12.53 -3.54 -3.55
C LEU A 192 12.69 -3.37 -5.06
N ALA A 193 12.04 -2.36 -5.63
CA ALA A 193 12.23 -1.97 -7.02
C ALA A 193 12.39 -0.45 -7.10
N PHE A 194 13.35 0.03 -7.89
CA PHE A 194 13.59 1.45 -8.11
C PHE A 194 13.49 1.75 -9.60
N ASP A 195 12.32 2.22 -10.02
CA ASP A 195 12.04 2.63 -11.38
C ASP A 195 12.48 4.08 -11.57
N CYS A 196 13.75 4.26 -11.95
CA CYS A 196 14.36 5.57 -12.19
C CYS A 196 13.96 6.10 -13.58
N PHE A 197 12.66 6.30 -13.75
CA PHE A 197 12.03 6.67 -15.01
C PHE A 197 12.12 8.18 -15.29
N ARG A 198 11.90 8.56 -16.55
CA ARG A 198 12.04 9.96 -16.99
C ARG A 198 10.87 10.84 -16.58
N ILE A 199 9.65 10.32 -16.63
CA ILE A 199 8.42 11.11 -16.39
C ILE A 199 7.93 10.89 -14.97
N ASN A 200 7.74 9.63 -14.56
CA ASN A 200 7.21 9.27 -13.25
C ASN A 200 8.17 8.32 -12.51
N PRO A 201 9.37 8.78 -12.13
CA PRO A 201 10.28 7.95 -11.34
C PRO A 201 9.63 7.61 -9.99
N HIS A 202 9.74 6.36 -9.59
CA HIS A 202 9.21 5.86 -8.32
C HIS A 202 9.96 4.63 -7.83
N TYR A 203 9.71 4.24 -6.59
CA TYR A 203 10.23 3.00 -6.02
C TYR A 203 9.16 2.28 -5.20
N HIS A 204 9.36 0.98 -5.04
CA HIS A 204 8.43 0.05 -4.41
C HIS A 204 9.04 -0.56 -3.16
N TYR A 205 8.29 -0.57 -2.05
CA TYR A 205 8.56 -1.47 -0.93
C TYR A 205 7.76 -2.76 -1.08
N GLY A 206 8.46 -3.89 -1.21
CA GLY A 206 7.89 -5.22 -1.35
C GLY A 206 6.87 -5.31 -2.50
N PRO A 207 7.29 -5.23 -3.78
CA PRO A 207 6.39 -5.36 -4.93
C PRO A 207 5.43 -6.57 -4.85
N MET A 208 5.93 -7.69 -4.32
CA MET A 208 5.18 -8.93 -4.12
C MET A 208 4.52 -9.07 -2.73
N ALA A 209 4.65 -8.06 -1.88
CA ALA A 209 4.10 -8.00 -0.53
C ALA A 209 3.14 -6.81 -0.40
N LYS A 210 3.63 -5.63 -0.02
CA LYS A 210 2.83 -4.43 0.23
C LYS A 210 2.68 -3.52 -0.98
N ASN A 211 3.58 -3.61 -1.95
CA ASN A 211 3.62 -2.79 -3.16
C ASN A 211 3.40 -1.27 -2.89
N GLU A 212 4.00 -0.77 -1.80
CA GLU A 212 3.96 0.67 -1.51
C GLU A 212 4.80 1.40 -2.55
N ARG A 213 4.15 2.18 -3.41
CA ARG A 213 4.82 3.00 -4.41
C ARG A 213 5.05 4.41 -3.88
N ILE A 214 6.28 4.86 -3.92
CA ILE A 214 6.65 6.22 -3.57
C ILE A 214 7.24 6.89 -4.80
N PHE A 215 6.63 7.99 -5.22
CA PHE A 215 7.06 8.78 -6.36
C PHE A 215 8.04 9.86 -5.91
N TRP A 216 9.06 10.12 -6.73
CA TRP A 216 9.93 11.27 -6.49
C TRP A 216 9.30 12.53 -7.09
N ASP A 217 9.36 13.63 -6.34
CA ASP A 217 9.22 14.96 -6.91
C ASP A 217 10.48 15.29 -7.70
N THR A 218 10.37 15.32 -9.03
CA THR A 218 11.50 15.57 -9.94
C THR A 218 12.07 16.98 -9.82
N THR A 219 11.36 17.90 -9.17
CA THR A 219 11.89 19.23 -8.81
C THR A 219 12.96 19.11 -7.72
N LEU A 220 12.73 18.26 -6.72
CA LEU A 220 13.63 18.07 -5.58
C LEU A 220 14.65 16.96 -5.84
N VAL A 221 14.28 15.96 -6.64
CA VAL A 221 15.11 14.82 -7.02
C VAL A 221 15.17 14.73 -8.55
N PRO A 222 15.98 15.59 -9.20
CA PRO A 222 16.05 15.65 -10.66
C PRO A 222 16.73 14.42 -11.29
N ASP A 223 17.46 13.64 -10.49
CA ASP A 223 18.12 12.40 -10.91
C ASP A 223 17.80 11.27 -9.92
N ALA A 224 16.73 10.53 -10.21
CA ALA A 224 16.28 9.41 -9.40
C ALA A 224 17.29 8.25 -9.35
N PHE A 225 18.06 8.04 -10.43
CA PHE A 225 19.11 7.01 -10.45
C PHE A 225 20.23 7.38 -9.48
N ARG A 226 20.72 8.62 -9.56
CA ARG A 226 21.77 9.08 -8.63
C ARG A 226 21.29 9.04 -7.19
N TRP A 227 20.08 9.52 -6.93
CA TRP A 227 19.49 9.47 -5.59
C TRP A 227 19.43 8.04 -5.03
N THR A 228 19.01 7.08 -5.86
CA THR A 228 18.91 5.66 -5.48
C THR A 228 20.27 5.09 -5.09
N ILE A 229 21.30 5.32 -5.92
CA ILE A 229 22.67 4.89 -5.61
C ILE A 229 23.19 5.54 -4.31
N ASP A 230 22.88 6.82 -4.08
CA ASP A 230 23.29 7.51 -2.86
C ASP A 230 22.60 6.91 -1.62
N GLN A 231 21.33 6.47 -1.70
CA GLN A 231 20.68 5.77 -0.57
C GLN A 231 21.38 4.45 -0.23
N PHE A 232 21.79 3.69 -1.26
CA PHE A 232 22.52 2.45 -1.04
C PHE A 232 23.89 2.69 -0.40
N LYS A 233 24.62 3.71 -0.88
CA LYS A 233 25.92 4.12 -0.31
C LYS A 233 25.81 4.62 1.13
N CYS A 234 24.68 5.23 1.50
CA CYS A 234 24.40 5.66 2.86
C CYS A 234 23.83 4.55 3.77
N GLY A 235 23.87 3.28 3.33
CA GLY A 235 23.46 2.14 4.16
C GLY A 235 21.95 2.04 4.40
N LYS A 236 21.10 2.65 3.55
CA LYS A 236 19.65 2.66 3.78
C LYS A 236 18.94 1.35 3.44
N LEU A 237 19.61 0.43 2.74
CA LEU A 237 19.04 -0.85 2.32
C LEU A 237 18.40 -1.66 3.46
N ALA A 238 19.05 -1.76 4.62
CA ALA A 238 18.50 -2.50 5.77
C ALA A 238 17.14 -1.95 6.22
N ALA A 239 17.06 -0.64 6.50
CA ALA A 239 15.82 0.01 6.92
C ALA A 239 14.72 -0.08 5.84
N MET A 240 15.10 -0.01 4.56
CA MET A 240 14.16 -0.16 3.45
C MET A 240 13.59 -1.57 3.38
N LEU A 241 14.41 -2.60 3.58
CA LEU A 241 13.98 -3.99 3.60
C LEU A 241 13.10 -4.31 4.82
N GLU A 242 13.39 -3.74 5.99
CA GLU A 242 12.51 -3.83 7.16
C GLU A 242 11.13 -3.25 6.86
N ARG A 243 11.08 -2.05 6.26
CA ARG A 243 9.82 -1.42 5.84
C ARG A 243 9.04 -2.26 4.84
N ALA A 244 9.74 -2.88 3.89
CA ALA A 244 9.17 -3.78 2.89
C ALA A 244 8.67 -5.11 3.49
N GLY A 245 8.92 -5.39 4.76
CA GLY A 245 8.46 -6.60 5.45
C GLY A 245 9.47 -7.76 5.41
N TYR A 246 10.75 -7.48 5.20
CA TYR A 246 11.83 -8.47 5.13
C TYR A 246 12.91 -8.28 6.22
N PRO A 247 12.55 -8.24 7.52
CA PRO A 247 13.50 -7.94 8.60
C PRO A 247 14.61 -8.99 8.73
N THR A 248 14.34 -10.26 8.41
CA THR A 248 15.36 -11.32 8.46
C THR A 248 16.39 -11.21 7.34
N ILE A 249 15.99 -10.73 6.16
CA ILE A 249 16.91 -10.45 5.05
C ILE A 249 17.72 -9.19 5.39
N ALA A 250 17.07 -8.16 5.93
CA ALA A 250 17.72 -6.93 6.37
C ALA A 250 18.83 -7.20 7.42
N ALA A 251 18.54 -8.02 8.42
CA ALA A 251 19.50 -8.38 9.47
C ALA A 251 20.68 -9.23 8.97
N ALA A 252 20.57 -9.85 7.79
CA ALA A 252 21.58 -10.72 7.22
C ALA A 252 22.39 -10.06 6.08
N LEU A 253 22.19 -8.75 5.83
CA LEU A 253 22.98 -8.03 4.83
C LEU A 253 24.47 -8.01 5.20
N ASP A 254 25.32 -8.28 4.21
CA ASP A 254 26.76 -8.01 4.28
C ASP A 254 27.02 -6.60 3.76
N GLU A 255 26.97 -5.60 4.64
CA GLU A 255 27.13 -4.19 4.26
C GLU A 255 28.47 -3.89 3.58
N ALA A 256 29.55 -4.58 3.98
CA ALA A 256 30.87 -4.39 3.39
C ALA A 256 30.92 -4.94 1.96
N LEU A 257 30.35 -6.12 1.73
CA LEU A 257 30.24 -6.68 0.38
C LEU A 257 29.33 -5.85 -0.51
N ILE A 258 28.20 -5.38 0.01
CA ILE A 258 27.30 -4.47 -0.73
C ILE A 258 28.06 -3.21 -1.13
N ALA A 259 28.75 -2.55 -0.18
CA ALA A 259 29.55 -1.36 -0.47
C ALA A 259 30.62 -1.61 -1.53
N ALA A 260 31.27 -2.77 -1.52
CA ALA A 260 32.27 -3.16 -2.51
C ALA A 260 31.66 -3.43 -3.90
N LYS A 261 30.39 -3.86 -3.97
CA LYS A 261 29.67 -4.14 -5.23
C LYS A 261 28.95 -2.94 -5.82
N LEU A 262 28.59 -1.93 -5.03
CA LEU A 262 27.89 -0.74 -5.53
C LEU A 262 28.60 0.00 -6.68
N PRO A 263 29.94 0.13 -6.73
CA PRO A 263 30.62 0.71 -7.90
C PRO A 263 30.38 -0.06 -9.20
N GLU A 264 30.29 -1.40 -9.13
CA GLU A 264 29.97 -2.26 -10.27
C GLU A 264 28.53 -2.02 -10.73
N VAL A 265 27.58 -1.98 -9.79
CA VAL A 265 26.16 -1.69 -10.05
C VAL A 265 25.99 -0.33 -10.73
N GLU A 266 26.63 0.71 -10.19
CA GLU A 266 26.55 2.06 -10.73
C GLU A 266 27.16 2.13 -12.14
N ALA A 267 28.32 1.53 -12.37
CA ALA A 267 28.98 1.53 -13.67
C ALA A 267 28.14 0.83 -14.75
N ARG A 268 27.57 -0.35 -14.44
CA ARG A 268 26.73 -1.10 -15.37
C ARG A 268 25.42 -0.38 -15.70
N ALA A 269 24.76 0.18 -14.69
CA ALA A 269 23.56 0.97 -14.92
C ALA A 269 23.84 2.21 -15.79
N GLN A 270 24.98 2.89 -15.58
CA GLN A 270 25.39 4.01 -16.42
C GLN A 270 25.67 3.60 -17.87
N GLU A 271 26.33 2.46 -18.10
CA GLU A 271 26.55 1.90 -19.43
C GLU A 271 25.23 1.66 -20.16
N MET A 272 24.26 1.01 -19.49
CA MET A 272 22.92 0.75 -20.03
C MET A 272 22.18 2.06 -20.38
N LEU A 273 22.25 3.06 -19.50
CA LEU A 273 21.66 4.38 -19.75
C LEU A 273 22.29 5.06 -20.97
N GLN A 274 23.61 4.99 -21.13
CA GLN A 274 24.30 5.58 -22.28
C GLN A 274 23.94 4.89 -23.60
N LEU A 275 23.82 3.56 -23.60
CA LEU A 275 23.40 2.80 -24.77
C LEU A 275 21.95 3.11 -25.18
N SER A 276 21.07 3.35 -24.20
CA SER A 276 19.67 3.68 -24.47
C SER A 276 19.41 5.05 -25.11
N ARG A 277 20.42 5.93 -25.10
CA ARG A 277 20.37 7.29 -25.68
C ARG A 277 20.89 7.37 -27.11
N ARG A 278 21.42 6.28 -27.65
CA ARG A 278 21.92 6.16 -29.03
C ARG A 278 20.83 5.62 -29.94
#